data_AF-A0A847F7I1-F1
#
_entry.id   AF-A0A847F7I1-F1
#
_cell.length_a   1.000
_cell.length_b   1.000
_cell.length_c   1.000
_cell.angle_alpha   90.00
_cell.angle_beta   90.00
_cell.angle_gamma   90.00
#
_symmetry.space_group_name_H-M   'P 1'
#
loop_
_entity.id
_entity.type
_entity.pdbx_description
1 polymer ?
#
loop_
_entity_poly.entity_id
_entity_poly.type
_entity_poly.pdbx_seq_one_letter_code
_entity_poly.pdbx_strand_id
1 'polypeptide(L)'
;NELPQFDPKLSTAFGGDPNIIYYHSYWKLEPDEALIIEATPPKCDSWNFQLNNHFMESLDYRYFTIHVNKHTAQYEPDGSVRIIVAHEDPGLPNWINTCAHTCGTMCFRWIRAEEHPQPKTRVVPFASLRS
;
A
#
# COMPACT_ATOMS: atom_id res chain seq x y z
N ASN A 1 -6.64 -8.77 -2.20
CA ASN A 1 -6.68 -7.98 -0.95
C ASN A 1 -5.61 -8.36 0.05
N GLU A 2 -4.85 -9.43 -0.19
CA GLU A 2 -3.60 -9.67 0.53
C GLU A 2 -2.44 -8.98 -0.17
N LEU A 3 -1.29 -8.85 0.51
CA LEU A 3 -0.10 -8.21 -0.05
C LEU A 3 1.14 -9.09 0.09
N PRO A 4 1.16 -10.35 -0.41
CA PRO A 4 2.28 -11.26 -0.25
C PRO A 4 3.55 -10.74 -0.92
N GLN A 5 4.70 -11.15 -0.38
CA GLN A 5 5.99 -10.85 -0.98
C GLN A 5 6.06 -11.41 -2.41
N PHE A 6 6.45 -10.58 -3.36
CA PHE A 6 6.71 -10.99 -4.73
C PHE A 6 8.09 -11.66 -4.81
N ASP A 7 8.22 -12.70 -5.64
CA ASP A 7 9.48 -13.43 -5.78
C ASP A 7 10.61 -12.47 -6.20
N PRO A 8 11.64 -12.26 -5.35
CA PRO A 8 12.74 -11.35 -5.67
C PRO A 8 13.51 -11.73 -6.93
N LYS A 9 13.59 -13.03 -7.25
CA LYS A 9 14.27 -13.51 -8.46
C LYS A 9 13.51 -13.10 -9.72
N LEU A 10 12.18 -13.23 -9.69
CA LEU A 10 11.32 -12.78 -10.78
C LEU A 10 11.36 -11.26 -10.91
N SER A 11 11.27 -10.51 -9.79
CA SER A 11 11.39 -9.05 -9.80
C SER A 11 12.66 -8.59 -10.52
N THR A 12 13.81 -9.14 -10.13
CA THR A 12 15.11 -8.83 -10.73
C THR A 12 15.15 -9.19 -12.22
N ALA A 13 14.58 -10.34 -12.61
CA ALA A 13 14.52 -10.75 -14.01
C ALA A 13 13.69 -9.79 -14.89
N PHE A 14 12.70 -9.11 -14.31
CA PHE A 14 11.90 -8.08 -14.97
C PHE A 14 12.47 -6.66 -14.82
N GLY A 15 13.72 -6.51 -14.36
CA GLY A 15 14.40 -5.23 -14.24
C GLY A 15 14.16 -4.46 -12.93
N GLY A 16 13.61 -5.14 -11.91
CA GLY A 16 13.52 -4.59 -10.56
C GLY A 16 14.91 -4.29 -9.96
N ASP A 17 14.98 -3.32 -9.05
CA ASP A 17 16.21 -3.00 -8.33
C ASP A 17 16.47 -4.11 -7.28
N PRO A 18 17.66 -4.75 -7.28
CA PRO A 18 17.98 -5.83 -6.34
C PRO A 18 18.02 -5.36 -4.87
N ASN A 19 18.06 -4.05 -4.63
CA ASN A 19 18.00 -3.48 -3.29
C ASN A 19 16.56 -3.25 -2.80
N ILE A 20 15.55 -3.61 -3.59
CA ILE A 20 14.15 -3.40 -3.26
C ILE A 20 13.45 -4.74 -3.10
N ILE A 21 12.81 -4.94 -1.96
CA ILE A 21 11.86 -6.05 -1.77
C ILE A 21 10.46 -5.55 -2.07
N TYR A 22 9.83 -6.23 -3.02
CA TYR A 22 8.52 -5.89 -3.54
C TYR A 22 7.46 -6.81 -2.97
N TYR A 23 6.29 -6.24 -2.69
CA TYR A 23 5.05 -6.97 -2.45
C TYR A 23 4.07 -6.48 -3.51
N HIS A 24 3.63 -7.41 -4.35
CA HIS A 24 2.74 -7.12 -5.47
C HIS A 24 1.52 -8.01 -5.39
N SER A 25 0.35 -7.40 -5.53
CA SER A 25 -0.89 -8.15 -5.51
C SER A 25 -2.04 -7.38 -6.16
N TYR A 26 -3.20 -8.04 -6.18
CA TYR A 26 -4.45 -7.49 -6.66
C TYR A 26 -5.33 -7.05 -5.49
N TRP A 27 -6.01 -5.91 -5.65
CA TRP A 27 -7.04 -5.42 -4.73
C TRP A 27 -8.40 -5.36 -5.43
N LYS A 28 -9.46 -5.55 -4.65
CA LYS A 28 -10.85 -5.37 -5.05
C LYS A 28 -11.64 -4.94 -3.81
N LEU A 29 -12.44 -3.89 -3.93
CA LEU A 29 -13.29 -3.38 -2.86
C LEU A 29 -14.70 -3.17 -3.41
N GLU A 30 -15.69 -3.57 -2.63
CA GLU A 30 -17.07 -3.13 -2.82
C GLU A 30 -17.22 -1.65 -2.36
N PRO A 31 -18.26 -0.93 -2.80
CA PRO A 31 -18.38 0.51 -2.57
C PRO A 31 -18.34 0.95 -1.11
N ASP A 32 -18.76 0.09 -0.19
CA ASP A 32 -18.83 0.32 1.26
C ASP A 32 -17.68 -0.35 2.03
N GLU A 33 -16.63 -0.80 1.35
CA GLU A 33 -15.46 -1.44 1.96
C GLU A 33 -14.23 -0.52 1.98
N ALA A 34 -13.34 -0.78 2.92
CA ALA A 34 -11.99 -0.24 2.97
C ALA A 34 -10.97 -1.36 3.21
N LEU A 35 -9.82 -1.28 2.55
CA LEU A 35 -8.68 -2.15 2.81
C LEU A 35 -7.72 -1.44 3.78
N ILE A 36 -7.46 -2.08 4.91
CA ILE A 36 -6.45 -1.66 5.87
C ILE A 36 -5.18 -2.46 5.62
N ILE A 37 -4.06 -1.76 5.50
CA ILE A 37 -2.72 -2.34 5.38
C ILE A 37 -1.88 -1.83 6.56
N GLU A 38 -1.37 -2.75 7.37
CA GLU A 38 -0.62 -2.46 8.60
C GLU A 38 0.78 -3.09 8.50
N ALA A 39 1.81 -2.31 8.75
CA ALA A 39 3.19 -2.78 8.79
C ALA A 39 4.03 -1.95 9.76
N THR A 40 5.07 -2.54 10.33
CA THR A 40 6.10 -1.80 11.07
C THR A 40 7.33 -1.71 10.19
N PRO A 41 7.69 -0.52 9.66
CA PRO A 41 8.85 -0.42 8.79
C PRO A 41 10.13 -0.85 9.51
N PRO A 42 10.95 -1.71 8.86
CA PRO A 42 12.25 -2.08 9.40
C PRO A 42 13.21 -0.90 9.27
N LYS A 43 14.41 -1.03 9.84
CA LYS A 43 15.51 -0.14 9.49
C LYS A 43 15.80 -0.27 7.99
N CYS A 44 15.56 0.80 7.26
CA CYS A 44 15.70 0.87 5.81
C CYS A 44 15.98 2.30 5.36
N ASP A 45 16.54 2.47 4.17
CA ASP A 45 16.77 3.80 3.60
C ASP A 45 15.43 4.48 3.30
N SER A 46 14.49 3.74 2.69
CA SER A 46 13.16 4.22 2.39
C SER A 46 12.14 3.08 2.23
N TRP A 47 10.87 3.44 2.13
CA TRP A 47 9.77 2.54 1.80
C TRP A 47 8.62 3.31 1.15
N ASN A 48 7.78 2.63 0.36
CA ASN A 48 6.54 3.21 -0.13
C ASN A 48 5.44 2.18 -0.37
N PHE A 49 4.21 2.70 -0.46
CA PHE A 49 3.04 2.00 -1.00
C PHE A 49 2.46 2.81 -2.16
N GLN A 50 1.99 2.14 -3.20
CA GLN A 50 1.27 2.75 -4.30
C GLN A 50 0.07 1.90 -4.73
N LEU A 51 -1.02 2.56 -5.09
CA LEU A 51 -2.20 1.97 -5.71
C LEU A 51 -2.16 2.16 -7.22
N ASN A 52 -2.54 1.10 -7.93
CA ASN A 52 -2.49 1.02 -9.38
C ASN A 52 -3.83 0.53 -9.94
N ASN A 53 -4.03 0.74 -11.24
CA ASN A 53 -5.10 0.11 -12.00
C ASN A 53 -4.79 -1.37 -12.32
N HIS A 54 -5.69 -2.01 -13.08
CA HIS A 54 -5.54 -3.40 -13.54
C HIS A 54 -4.27 -3.63 -14.39
N PHE A 55 -3.84 -2.61 -15.13
CA PHE A 55 -2.68 -2.67 -16.04
C PHE A 55 -1.35 -2.35 -15.34
N MET A 56 -1.34 -2.32 -14.00
CA MET A 56 -0.17 -2.00 -13.18
C MET A 56 0.36 -0.56 -13.33
N GLU A 57 -0.45 0.33 -13.89
CA GLU A 57 -0.13 1.75 -13.98
C GLU A 57 -0.55 2.44 -12.67
N SER A 58 0.28 3.36 -12.19
CA SER A 58 -0.11 4.23 -11.07
C SER A 58 -1.41 4.94 -11.40
N LEU A 59 -2.30 5.07 -10.41
CA LEU A 59 -3.40 6.01 -10.53
C LEU A 59 -2.88 7.46 -10.61
N ASP A 60 -3.74 8.43 -10.93
CA ASP A 60 -3.31 9.81 -11.18
C ASP A 60 -2.89 10.55 -9.89
N TYR A 61 -1.62 10.41 -9.54
CA TYR A 61 -1.01 11.01 -8.36
C TYR A 61 -0.95 12.55 -8.39
N ARG A 62 -1.23 13.19 -9.53
CA ARG A 62 -1.22 14.66 -9.63
C ARG A 62 -2.44 15.28 -8.94
N TYR A 63 -3.55 14.54 -8.91
CA TYR A 63 -4.82 15.02 -8.39
C TYR A 63 -5.32 14.22 -7.18
N PHE A 64 -4.79 13.02 -6.96
CA PHE A 64 -5.25 12.12 -5.90
C PHE A 64 -4.10 11.56 -5.07
N THR A 65 -4.33 11.40 -3.77
CA THR A 65 -3.42 10.67 -2.89
C THR A 65 -3.53 9.17 -3.18
N ILE A 66 -2.65 8.65 -4.02
CA ILE A 66 -2.64 7.23 -4.44
C ILE A 66 -1.41 6.47 -3.96
N HIS A 67 -0.54 7.16 -3.22
CA HIS A 67 0.68 6.59 -2.66
C HIS A 67 1.01 7.27 -1.34
N VAL A 68 1.84 6.57 -0.56
CA VAL A 68 2.45 7.10 0.67
C VAL A 68 3.86 6.53 0.78
N ASN A 69 4.78 7.27 1.39
CA ASN A 69 6.16 6.84 1.56
C ASN A 69 6.70 7.20 2.94
N LYS A 70 7.94 6.78 3.23
CA LYS A 70 8.61 7.01 4.52
C LYS A 70 8.52 8.44 5.05
N HIS A 71 8.50 9.45 4.18
CA HIS A 71 8.52 10.87 4.55
C HIS A 71 7.12 11.47 4.69
N THR A 72 6.13 10.92 3.99
CA THR A 72 4.76 11.46 3.97
C THR A 72 3.80 10.68 4.87
N ALA A 73 4.17 9.47 5.27
CA ALA A 73 3.40 8.66 6.19
C ALA A 73 3.31 9.29 7.58
N GLN A 74 2.12 9.25 8.16
CA GLN A 74 1.95 9.44 9.60
C GLN A 74 2.03 8.07 10.29
N TYR A 75 2.84 7.98 11.33
CA TYR A 75 3.08 6.74 12.06
C TYR A 75 2.25 6.69 13.33
N GLU A 76 1.90 5.48 13.73
CA GLU A 76 1.31 5.18 15.03
C GLU A 76 2.37 5.34 16.14
N PRO A 77 1.96 5.49 17.42
CA PRO A 77 2.89 5.64 18.54
C PRO A 77 3.90 4.48 18.71
N ASP A 78 3.55 3.28 18.25
CA ASP A 78 4.42 2.10 18.28
C ASP A 78 5.39 2.03 17.08
N GLY A 79 5.37 3.03 16.19
CA GLY A 79 6.20 3.10 15.00
C GLY A 79 5.64 2.32 13.81
N SER A 80 4.48 1.68 13.94
CA SER A 80 3.79 1.08 12.79
C SER A 80 3.18 2.15 11.88
N VAL A 81 2.86 1.75 10.65
CA VAL A 81 2.08 2.55 9.71
C VAL A 81 0.80 1.80 9.37
N ARG A 82 -0.31 2.53 9.42
CA ARG A 82 -1.62 2.09 8.95
C ARG A 82 -1.98 2.86 7.69
N ILE A 83 -2.18 2.15 6.59
CA ILE A 83 -2.58 2.69 5.29
C ILE A 83 -4.03 2.27 5.03
N ILE A 84 -4.84 3.21 4.52
CA ILE A 84 -6.27 3.00 4.31
C ILE A 84 -6.59 3.21 2.84
N VAL A 85 -6.91 2.14 2.11
CA VAL A 85 -7.41 2.23 0.73
C VAL A 85 -8.93 2.25 0.77
N ALA A 86 -9.55 3.33 0.29
CA ALA A 86 -11.00 3.49 0.29
C ALA A 86 -11.48 4.43 -0.83
N HIS A 87 -12.76 4.30 -1.21
CA HIS A 87 -13.40 5.13 -2.24
C HIS A 87 -13.61 6.58 -1.79
N GLU A 88 -14.01 6.78 -0.54
CA GLU A 88 -14.25 8.10 0.05
C GLU A 88 -13.19 8.44 1.10
N ASP A 89 -13.01 9.73 1.34
CA ASP A 89 -12.13 10.22 2.42
C ASP A 89 -12.73 9.85 3.79
N PRO A 90 -12.05 9.03 4.62
CA PRO A 90 -12.47 8.74 5.97
C PRO A 90 -12.09 9.84 6.98
N GLY A 91 -11.34 10.89 6.57
CA GLY A 91 -10.78 11.91 7.45
C GLY A 91 -9.59 11.40 8.28
N LEU A 92 -9.02 10.25 7.91
CA LEU A 92 -7.92 9.58 8.61
C LEU A 92 -6.60 9.74 7.83
N PRO A 93 -5.45 9.76 8.53
CA PRO A 93 -4.16 9.85 7.86
C PRO A 93 -3.87 8.63 6.97
N ASN A 94 -2.93 8.80 6.04
CA ASN A 94 -2.50 7.76 5.10
C ASN A 94 -3.65 7.14 4.26
N TRP A 95 -4.72 7.91 4.05
CA TRP A 95 -5.77 7.52 3.11
C TRP A 95 -5.25 7.53 1.67
N ILE A 96 -5.59 6.47 0.95
CA ILE A 96 -5.30 6.23 -0.44
C ILE A 96 -6.62 6.15 -1.20
N ASN A 97 -6.80 7.07 -2.14
CA ASN A 97 -7.99 7.18 -2.95
C ASN A 97 -7.97 6.12 -4.07
N THR A 98 -9.08 5.39 -4.25
CA THR A 98 -9.22 4.39 -5.32
C THR A 98 -9.50 5.00 -6.70
N CYS A 99 -9.72 6.31 -6.78
CA CYS A 99 -10.01 7.07 -8.00
C CYS A 99 -11.17 6.44 -8.80
N ALA A 100 -12.26 6.10 -8.11
CA ALA A 100 -13.44 5.43 -8.65
C ALA A 100 -13.21 4.01 -9.24
N HIS A 101 -12.02 3.44 -9.09
CA HIS A 101 -11.78 2.04 -9.44
C HIS A 101 -12.30 1.14 -8.30
N THR A 102 -12.93 0.03 -8.65
CA THR A 102 -13.35 -1.01 -7.69
C THR A 102 -12.30 -2.11 -7.55
N CYS A 103 -11.30 -2.15 -8.43
CA CYS A 103 -10.20 -3.09 -8.37
C CYS A 103 -8.98 -2.62 -9.15
N GLY A 104 -7.85 -3.26 -8.89
CA GLY A 104 -6.59 -2.98 -9.56
C GLY A 104 -5.43 -3.73 -8.90
N THR A 105 -4.22 -3.25 -9.13
CA THR A 105 -3.03 -3.80 -8.47
C THR A 105 -2.49 -2.85 -7.42
N MET A 106 -1.61 -3.35 -6.55
CA MET A 106 -0.94 -2.55 -5.55
C MET A 106 0.50 -3.00 -5.36
N CYS A 107 1.35 -2.08 -4.95
CA CYS A 107 2.77 -2.33 -4.73
C CYS A 107 3.23 -1.72 -3.42
N PHE A 108 3.89 -2.52 -2.60
CA PHE A 108 4.62 -2.07 -1.41
C PHE A 108 6.10 -2.38 -1.58
N ARG A 109 6.97 -1.49 -1.13
CA ARG A 109 8.43 -1.60 -1.28
C ARG A 109 9.16 -1.34 0.02
N TRP A 110 10.05 -2.24 0.40
CA TRP A 110 11.15 -1.96 1.33
C TRP A 110 12.43 -1.69 0.52
N ILE A 111 13.10 -0.56 0.76
CA ILE A 111 14.30 -0.14 -0.01
C ILE A 111 15.51 -0.22 0.92
N ARG A 112 16.48 -1.08 0.58
CA ARG A 112 17.71 -1.32 1.35
C ARG A 112 17.41 -1.64 2.82
N ALA A 113 16.50 -2.58 3.04
CA ALA A 113 16.17 -3.10 4.36
C ALA A 113 16.93 -4.40 4.64
N GLU A 114 17.30 -4.64 5.90
CA GLU A 114 17.88 -5.92 6.34
C GLU A 114 16.79 -6.96 6.63
N GLU A 115 15.62 -6.48 7.08
CA GLU A 115 14.45 -7.29 7.37
C GLU A 115 13.31 -6.92 6.41
N HIS A 116 12.42 -7.87 6.14
CA HIS A 116 11.34 -7.72 5.17
C HIS A 116 9.99 -8.11 5.80
N PRO A 117 9.50 -7.34 6.78
CA PRO A 117 8.25 -7.66 7.46
C PRO A 117 7.09 -7.68 6.46
N GLN A 118 6.26 -8.71 6.56
CA GLN A 118 5.08 -8.92 5.72
C GLN A 118 3.96 -7.95 6.14
N PRO A 119 3.51 -7.04 5.26
CA PRO A 119 2.35 -6.19 5.55
C PRO A 119 1.11 -7.06 5.79
N LYS A 120 0.38 -6.76 6.88
CA LYS A 120 -0.89 -7.39 7.20
C LYS A 120 -2.01 -6.62 6.54
N THR A 121 -3.01 -7.33 6.04
CA THR A 121 -4.11 -6.75 5.30
C THR A 121 -5.44 -7.26 5.82
N ARG A 122 -6.45 -6.39 5.88
CA ARG A 122 -7.82 -6.78 6.19
C ARG A 122 -8.81 -5.83 5.54
N VAL A 123 -9.90 -6.38 5.03
CA VAL A 123 -11.04 -5.59 4.56
C VAL A 123 -11.97 -5.33 5.72
N VAL A 124 -12.48 -4.12 5.82
CA VAL A 124 -13.47 -3.71 6.82
C VAL A 124 -14.59 -2.90 6.18
N PRO A 125 -15.78 -2.84 6.79
CA PRO A 125 -16.80 -1.87 6.40
C PRO A 125 -16.25 -0.45 6.55
N PHE A 126 -16.42 0.38 5.53
CA PHE A 126 -15.98 1.78 5.54
C PHE A 126 -16.59 2.57 6.71
N ALA A 127 -17.84 2.26 7.07
CA ALA A 127 -18.52 2.85 8.22
C ALA A 127 -17.76 2.64 9.54
N SER A 128 -16.97 1.57 9.69
CA SER A 128 -16.18 1.33 10.91
C SER A 128 -14.97 2.27 11.07
N LEU A 129 -14.69 3.11 10.06
CA LEU A 129 -13.61 4.11 10.10
C LEU A 129 -14.07 5.45 10.65
N ARG A 130 -15.38 5.74 10.60
CA ARG A 130 -16.00 6.96 11.09
C ARG A 130 -16.50 6.69 12.51
N SER A 131 -15.61 6.75 13.50
CA SER A 131 -15.96 6.69 14.92
C SER A 131 -16.53 8.01 15.41
#